data_AF-A0A450WSD6-F1
#
_entry.id   AF-A0A450WSD6-F1
#
_cell.length_a   1.000
_cell.length_b   1.000
_cell.length_c   1.000
_cell.angle_alpha   90.00
_cell.angle_beta   90.00
_cell.angle_gamma   90.00
#
_symmetry.space_group_name_H-M   'P 1'
#
loop_
_entity.id
_entity.type
_entity.pdbx_description
1 polymer ?
#
loop_
_entity_poly.entity_id
_entity_poly.type
_entity_poly.pdbx_seq_one_letter_code
_entity_poly.pdbx_strand_id
1 'polypeptide(L)' 'MTTTFDECKQKARQLPLSERALLIEHLLATLDDLGEQECEQLWVAEAARRYAEYKKGTIAARPADDVFRDARARIDSVV' A
#
# COMPACT_ATOMS: atom_id res chain seq x y z
N MET A 1 -21.63 29.80 -3.81
CA MET A 1 -20.83 29.03 -4.78
C MET A 1 -20.86 27.59 -4.33
N THR A 2 -21.57 26.72 -5.03
CA THR A 2 -21.54 25.28 -4.77
C THR A 2 -20.11 24.82 -5.02
N THR A 3 -19.50 24.14 -4.05
CA THR A 3 -18.18 23.56 -4.31
C THR A 3 -18.37 22.45 -5.34
N THR A 4 -17.42 22.28 -6.28
CA THR A 4 -17.44 21.18 -7.26
C THR A 4 -17.67 19.82 -6.58
N PHE A 5 -17.20 19.67 -5.34
CA PHE A 5 -17.45 18.52 -4.48
C PHE A 5 -18.94 18.27 -4.19
N ASP A 6 -19.68 19.32 -3.79
CA ASP A 6 -21.11 19.20 -3.46
C ASP A 6 -21.95 18.78 -4.67
N GLU A 7 -21.61 19.29 -5.85
CA GLU A 7 -22.26 18.89 -7.11
C GLU A 7 -21.98 17.43 -7.47
N CYS A 8 -20.73 16.97 -7.35
CA CYS A 8 -20.36 15.58 -7.56
C CYS A 8 -21.08 14.65 -6.57
N LYS A 9 -21.13 15.03 -5.29
CA LYS A 9 -21.83 14.28 -4.24
C LYS A 9 -23.32 14.15 -4.52
N GLN A 10 -23.97 15.22 -5.00
CA GLN A 10 -25.38 15.18 -5.37
C GLN A 10 -25.62 14.24 -6.56
N LYS A 11 -24.81 14.35 -7.61
CA LYS A 11 -24.91 13.49 -8.79
C LYS A 11 -24.68 12.02 -8.45
N ALA A 12 -23.66 11.71 -7.65
CA ALA A 12 -23.38 10.34 -7.21
C ALA A 12 -24.54 9.73 -6.39
N ARG A 13 -25.25 10.53 -5.58
CA ARG A 13 -26.42 10.05 -4.82
C ARG A 13 -27.61 9.68 -5.71
N GLN A 14 -27.75 10.31 -6.86
CA GLN A 14 -28.83 10.06 -7.83
C GLN A 14 -28.63 8.78 -8.64
N LEU A 15 -27.42 8.23 -8.65
CA LEU A 15 -27.12 6.99 -9.35
C LEU A 15 -27.79 5.77 -8.68
N PRO A 16 -28.20 4.76 -9.46
CA PRO A 16 -28.57 3.43 -8.95
C PRO A 16 -27.46 2.81 -8.11
N LEU A 17 -27.82 1.89 -7.20
CA LEU A 17 -26.86 1.27 -6.28
C LEU A 17 -25.67 0.61 -7.00
N SER A 18 -25.91 -0.08 -8.11
CA SER A 18 -24.88 -0.73 -8.92
C SER A 18 -23.87 0.27 -9.51
N GLU A 19 -24.36 1.37 -10.06
CA GLU A 19 -23.52 2.42 -10.64
C GLU A 19 -22.73 3.17 -9.58
N ARG A 20 -23.30 3.37 -8.38
CA ARG A 20 -22.55 3.93 -7.24
C ARG A 20 -21.42 3.01 -6.81
N ALA A 21 -21.65 1.70 -6.76
CA ALA A 21 -20.62 0.74 -6.42
C ALA A 21 -19.47 0.77 -7.44
N LEU A 22 -19.79 0.78 -8.73
CA LEU A 22 -18.80 0.88 -9.82
C LEU A 22 -18.01 2.20 -9.75
N LEU A 23 -18.68 3.32 -9.45
CA LEU A 23 -18.03 4.63 -9.28
C LEU A 23 -17.07 4.62 -8.08
N ILE A 24 -17.48 4.03 -6.95
CA ILE A 24 -16.61 3.89 -5.77
C ILE A 24 -15.38 3.05 -6.10
N GLU A 25 -15.54 1.94 -6.81
CA GLU A 25 -14.43 1.08 -7.24
C GLU A 25 -13.41 1.85 -8.10
N HIS A 26 -13.87 2.60 -9.11
CA HIS A 26 -12.99 3.41 -9.95
C HIS A 26 -12.27 4.50 -9.15
N LEU A 27 -13.00 5.20 -8.26
CA LEU A 27 -12.39 6.24 -7.44
C LEU A 27 -11.34 5.66 -6.48
N LEU A 28 -11.62 4.50 -5.87
CA LEU A 28 -10.65 3.81 -5.02
C LEU A 28 -9.40 3.38 -5.80
N ALA A 29 -9.56 2.81 -7.00
CA ALA A 29 -8.43 2.43 -7.85
C ALA A 29 -7.52 3.63 -8.19
N THR A 30 -8.09 4.83 -8.37
CA THR A 30 -7.29 6.06 -8.61
C THR A 30 -6.59 6.60 -7.36
N LEU A 31 -7.05 6.21 -6.16
CA LEU A 31 -6.34 6.54 -4.92
C LEU A 31 -5.10 5.66 -4.73
N ASP A 32 -5.12 4.42 -5.24
CA ASP A 32 -3.97 3.53 -5.22
C ASP A 32 -2.87 3.98 -6.21
N ASP A 33 -3.26 4.56 -7.36
CA ASP A 33 -2.35 5.05 -8.40
C ASP A 33 -1.55 6.30 -7.96
N LEU A 34 -2.06 7.04 -6.97
CA LEU A 34 -1.34 8.13 -6.29
C LEU A 34 -0.34 7.63 -5.23
N GLY A 35 -0.24 6.32 -4.98
CA GLY A 35 0.59 5.74 -3.92
C GLY A 35 1.62 4.72 -4.37
N GLU A 36 1.48 4.05 -5.52
CA GLU A 36 2.40 2.96 -5.92
C GLU A 36 3.80 3.47 -6.27
N GLN A 37 3.91 4.52 -7.09
CA GLN A 37 5.19 5.13 -7.45
C GLN A 37 5.91 5.72 -6.22
N GLU A 38 5.18 6.33 -5.30
CA GLU A 38 5.73 6.85 -4.05
C GLU A 38 6.16 5.71 -3.11
N CYS A 39 5.35 4.65 -3.01
CA CYS A 39 5.72 3.43 -2.29
C CYS A 39 7.01 2.82 -2.86
N GLU A 40 7.12 2.67 -4.19
CA GLU A 40 8.35 2.17 -4.82
C GLU A 40 9.56 3.04 -4.47
N GLN A 41 9.42 4.36 -4.53
CA GLN A 41 10.49 5.28 -4.14
C GLN A 41 10.90 5.12 -2.68
N LEU A 42 9.95 4.98 -1.77
CA LEU A 42 10.20 4.74 -0.35
C LEU A 42 10.86 3.37 -0.11
N TRP A 43 10.45 2.32 -0.82
CA TRP A 43 11.07 1.01 -0.76
C TRP A 43 12.52 1.01 -1.25
N VAL A 44 12.80 1.70 -2.37
CA VAL A 44 14.16 1.87 -2.89
C VAL A 44 15.04 2.63 -1.89
N ALA A 45 14.52 3.71 -1.31
CA ALA A 45 15.24 4.48 -0.29
C ALA A 45 15.58 3.63 0.95
N GLU A 46 14.62 2.85 1.45
CA GLU A 46 14.83 1.98 2.60
C GLU A 46 15.79 0.83 2.29
N ALA A 47 15.70 0.21 1.11
CA ALA A 47 16.62 -0.84 0.68
C ALA A 47 18.06 -0.31 0.60
N ALA A 48 18.25 0.87 0.01
CA ALA A 48 19.56 1.52 -0.07
C ALA A 48 20.13 1.85 1.32
N ARG A 49 19.30 2.38 2.23
CA ARG A 49 19.68 2.68 3.62
C ARG A 49 20.16 1.41 4.35
N ARG A 50 19.37 0.33 4.31
CA ARG A 50 19.73 -0.95 4.97
C ARG A 50 20.99 -1.56 4.38
N TYR A 51 21.16 -1.52 3.06
CA TYR A 51 22.37 -2.03 2.42
C TYR A 51 23.62 -1.27 2.89
N ALA A 52 23.54 0.07 2.97
CA ALA A 52 24.64 0.89 3.46
C ALA A 52 24.99 0.58 4.93
N GLU A 53 23.98 0.43 5.80
CA GLU A 53 24.18 0.06 7.21
C GLU A 53 24.80 -1.34 7.37
N TYR A 54 24.38 -2.30 6.55
CA TYR A 54 24.97 -3.64 6.53
C TYR A 54 26.43 -3.60 6.10
N LYS A 55 26.75 -2.87 5.03
CA LYS A 55 28.13 -2.72 4.54
C LYS A 55 29.03 -2.00 5.55
N LYS A 56 28.48 -1.10 6.36
CA LYS A 56 29.18 -0.45 7.47
C LYS A 56 29.33 -1.33 8.72
N GLY A 57 28.66 -2.48 8.77
CA GLY A 57 28.64 -3.37 9.94
C GLY A 57 27.76 -2.87 11.09
N THR A 58 26.90 -1.88 10.84
CA THR A 58 25.97 -1.33 11.85
C THR A 58 24.78 -2.25 12.10
N ILE A 59 24.40 -3.07 11.11
CA ILE A 59 23.37 -4.10 11.23
C ILE A 59 23.91 -5.47 10.84
N ALA A 60 23.44 -6.52 11.50
CA ALA A 60 23.81 -7.91 11.21
C ALA A 60 22.83 -8.57 10.24
N ALA A 61 23.34 -9.46 9.40
CA ALA A 61 22.50 -10.35 8.60
C ALA A 61 22.04 -11.56 9.41
N ARG A 62 20.92 -12.16 8.99
CA ARG A 62 20.43 -13.43 9.52
C ARG A 62 20.53 -14.51 8.44
N PRO A 63 20.84 -15.77 8.79
CA PRO A 63 20.76 -16.89 7.86
C PRO A 63 19.36 -17.00 7.25
N ALA A 64 19.28 -17.22 5.94
CA ALA A 64 18.01 -17.28 5.22
C ALA A 64 17.09 -18.39 5.76
N ASP A 65 17.65 -19.55 6.09
CA ASP A 65 16.90 -20.69 6.63
C ASP A 65 16.17 -20.36 7.93
N ASP A 66 16.82 -19.60 8.83
CA ASP A 66 16.20 -19.14 10.07
C ASP A 66 15.05 -18.18 9.79
N VAL A 67 15.24 -17.25 8.84
CA VAL A 67 14.20 -16.27 8.46
C VAL A 67 12.97 -16.98 7.91
N PHE A 68 13.14 -17.93 6.99
CA PHE A 68 12.01 -18.65 6.39
C PHE A 68 11.31 -19.58 7.38
N ARG A 69 12.06 -20.27 8.26
CA ARG A 69 11.47 -21.07 9.34
C ARG A 69 10.57 -20.23 10.23
N ASP A 70 11.09 -19.10 10.73
CA ASP A 70 10.35 -18.23 11.64
C ASP A 70 9.13 -17.58 10.97
N ALA A 71 9.24 -17.21 9.69
CA ALA A 71 8.13 -16.65 8.92
C ALA A 71 6.97 -17.65 8.76
N ARG A 72 7.27 -18.90 8.42
CA ARG A 72 6.26 -19.97 8.30
C ARG A 72 5.58 -20.23 9.64
N ALA A 73 6.37 -20.38 10.71
CA ALA A 73 5.83 -20.59 12.05
C ALA A 73 4.85 -19.48 12.48
N ARG A 74 5.10 -18.23 12.08
CA ARG A 74 4.18 -17.11 12.35
C ARG A 74 2.88 -17.21 11.56
N ILE A 75 2.95 -17.53 10.27
CA ILE A 75 1.75 -17.69 9.43
C ILE A 75 0.90 -18.85 9.97
N ASP A 76 1.53 -19.96 10.32
CA ASP A 76 0.85 -21.14 10.85
C ASP A 76 0.23 -20.89 12.24
N SER A 77 0.74 -19.92 13.01
CA SER A 77 0.21 -19.57 14.35
C SER A 77 -0.97 -18.60 14.33
N VAL A 78 -1.33 -18.06 13.17
CA VAL A 78 -2.44 -17.10 12.99
C VAL A 78 -3.72 -17.79 12.48
N VAL A 79 -3.65 -19.11 12.23
CA VAL A 79 -4.79 -19.98 11.87
C VAL A 79 -5.16 -20.85 13.07
#